data_AF-A0A6C0CBR3-F1
#
_entry.id   AF-A0A6C0CBR3-F1
#
_cell.length_a   1.000
_cell.length_b   1.000
_cell.length_c   1.000
_cell.angle_alpha   90.00
_cell.angle_beta   90.00
_cell.angle_gamma   90.00
#
_symmetry.space_group_name_H-M   'P 1'
#
loop_
_entity.id
_entity.type
_entity.pdbx_description
1 polymer ?
#
loop_
_entity_poly.entity_id
_entity_poly.type
_entity_poly.pdbx_seq_one_letter_code
_entity_poly.pdbx_strand_id
1 'polypeptide(L)'
;MNATTRCNGLYIYHTFKNVEFSGVLDKYKVYAYTREYGAPPNNTTTTYVSNIYDYHLFIKYGNKVYLDVKGCGDIVMTFAQLQNNKYWRHYYEMSLMLTNNKQFIMEDLQFNSNYHDPYIYEDKRVWSINTAYIEGDEQANTRNVVDNEFNCYYRISPYDLENKRYATQKEIDAFTRNYMSKYEIRTKIFNKKSIHYYNLVFEYCFSQMEKELDELRAIFEDKKNILNLATLSDKDGMNGDVLMSIYRHLVSPEGNDNYEYIISNLENRKRLKSVAMIMEA
;
A
#
# COMPACT_ATOMS: atom_id res chain seq x y z
N MET A 1 -16.46 -16.46 6.14
CA MET A 1 -15.94 -15.41 5.23
C MET A 1 -15.74 -15.95 3.82
N ASN A 2 -15.98 -15.14 2.77
CA ASN A 2 -15.87 -15.58 1.37
C ASN A 2 -14.63 -15.00 0.70
N ALA A 3 -13.73 -15.87 0.21
CA ALA A 3 -12.51 -15.47 -0.47
C ALA A 3 -12.28 -16.26 -1.77
N THR A 4 -11.61 -15.62 -2.73
CA THR A 4 -11.02 -16.28 -3.91
C THR A 4 -9.51 -16.39 -3.74
N THR A 5 -8.91 -17.49 -4.19
CA THR A 5 -7.48 -17.75 -4.00
C THR A 5 -6.70 -17.89 -5.30
N ARG A 6 -5.44 -17.46 -5.28
CA ARG A 6 -4.42 -17.70 -6.32
C ARG A 6 -3.11 -18.12 -5.62
N CYS A 7 -2.31 -18.99 -6.23
CA CYS A 7 -1.11 -19.54 -5.60
C CYS A 7 0.08 -19.52 -6.58
N ASN A 8 1.29 -19.29 -6.08
CA ASN A 8 2.54 -19.37 -6.85
C ASN A 8 3.63 -20.24 -6.20
N GLY A 9 3.24 -21.20 -5.36
CA GLY A 9 4.15 -22.17 -4.71
C GLY A 9 4.85 -21.65 -3.44
N LEU A 10 5.05 -20.33 -3.33
CA LEU A 10 5.55 -19.67 -2.11
C LEU A 10 4.43 -19.01 -1.30
N TYR A 11 3.43 -18.46 -2.00
CA TYR A 11 2.37 -17.67 -1.39
C TYR A 11 0.99 -18.15 -1.85
N ILE A 12 0.00 -17.98 -0.98
CA ILE A 12 -1.42 -17.95 -1.37
C ILE A 12 -1.91 -16.51 -1.25
N TYR A 13 -2.47 -15.99 -2.33
CA TYR A 13 -3.14 -14.70 -2.35
C TYR A 13 -4.63 -14.91 -2.15
N HIS A 14 -5.23 -14.13 -1.26
CA HIS A 14 -6.65 -14.21 -0.93
C HIS A 14 -7.31 -12.85 -1.23
N THR A 15 -8.46 -12.89 -1.89
CA THR A 15 -9.31 -11.70 -2.09
C THR A 15 -10.66 -11.93 -1.43
N PHE A 16 -10.97 -11.13 -0.42
CA PHE A 16 -12.18 -11.24 0.39
C PHE A 16 -13.24 -10.24 -0.08
N LYS A 17 -14.50 -10.67 -0.15
CA LYS A 17 -15.61 -9.76 -0.54
C LYS A 17 -16.14 -8.90 0.60
N ASN A 18 -16.02 -9.38 1.83
CA ASN A 18 -16.72 -8.83 3.00
C ASN A 18 -15.78 -8.51 4.17
N VAL A 19 -14.48 -8.47 3.92
CA VAL A 19 -13.44 -8.14 4.89
C VAL A 19 -12.63 -6.97 4.37
N GLU A 20 -12.28 -6.06 5.26
CA GLU A 20 -11.38 -4.95 4.99
C GLU A 20 -10.15 -5.10 5.87
N PHE A 21 -8.99 -5.11 5.23
CA PHE A 21 -7.67 -5.19 5.82
C PHE A 21 -7.00 -3.85 5.66
N SER A 22 -6.39 -3.35 6.73
CA SER A 22 -5.57 -2.16 6.68
C SER A 22 -4.54 -2.12 7.81
N GLY A 23 -3.48 -1.33 7.63
CA GLY A 23 -2.47 -1.14 8.66
C GLY A 23 -1.72 0.19 8.53
N VAL A 24 -1.12 0.61 9.63
CA VAL A 24 -0.10 1.66 9.67
C VAL A 24 1.14 1.04 10.29
N LEU A 25 2.28 1.18 9.61
CA LEU A 25 3.60 0.86 10.13
C LEU A 25 4.44 2.14 10.14
N ASP A 26 5.08 2.40 11.27
CA ASP A 26 6.02 3.49 11.49
C ASP A 26 7.37 2.87 11.84
N LYS A 27 8.33 3.03 10.94
CA LYS A 27 9.69 2.51 11.05
C LYS A 27 10.63 3.67 11.26
N TYR A 28 11.42 3.63 12.34
CA TYR A 28 12.36 4.69 12.68
C TYR A 28 13.78 4.14 12.81
N LYS A 29 14.71 4.64 11.99
CA LYS A 29 16.12 4.25 12.07
C LYS A 29 16.79 4.94 13.26
N VAL A 30 17.42 4.15 14.12
CA VAL A 30 18.18 4.65 15.28
C VAL A 30 19.66 4.39 15.13
N TYR A 31 20.44 5.34 15.62
CA TYR A 31 21.89 5.34 15.52
C TYR A 31 22.52 5.44 16.91
N ALA A 32 23.71 4.86 17.08
CA ALA A 32 24.50 5.02 18.29
C ALA A 32 25.83 5.70 18.00
N TYR A 33 26.36 6.35 19.02
CA TYR A 33 27.72 6.85 19.01
C TYR A 33 28.68 5.69 19.26
N THR A 34 29.46 5.36 18.25
CA THR A 34 30.59 4.44 18.37
C THR A 34 31.87 5.24 18.54
N ARG A 35 32.71 4.78 19.48
CA ARG A 35 34.04 5.33 19.71
C ARG A 35 35.05 4.21 19.51
N GLU A 36 36.05 4.44 18.66
CA GLU A 36 37.18 3.53 18.58
C GLU A 36 37.96 3.56 19.89
N TYR A 37 38.27 2.37 20.42
CA TYR A 37 39.02 2.23 21.65
C TYR A 37 40.43 2.84 21.48
N GLY A 38 40.75 3.86 22.29
CA GLY A 38 42.02 4.59 22.22
C GLY A 38 42.01 5.86 21.37
N ALA A 39 40.91 6.18 20.67
CA ALA A 39 40.81 7.41 19.88
C ALA A 39 40.49 8.66 20.76
N PRO A 40 40.95 9.87 20.37
CA PRO A 40 40.65 11.11 21.07
C PRO A 40 39.12 11.36 21.17
N PRO A 41 38.64 12.13 22.18
CA PRO A 41 37.21 12.31 22.49
C PRO A 41 36.37 12.83 21.31
N ASN A 42 37.03 13.47 20.35
CA ASN A 42 36.48 14.17 19.20
C ASN A 42 36.24 13.23 18.00
N ASN A 43 36.65 11.95 18.09
CA ASN A 43 36.54 10.97 17.01
C ASN A 43 35.37 10.01 17.26
N THR A 44 34.18 10.55 17.46
CA THR A 44 32.93 9.78 17.57
C THR A 44 32.26 9.70 16.21
N THR A 45 31.91 8.48 15.79
CA THR A 45 31.10 8.24 14.59
C THR A 45 29.70 7.79 15.00
N THR A 46 28.71 8.20 14.21
CA THR A 46 27.33 7.75 14.36
C THR A 46 27.12 6.56 13.43
N THR A 47 26.74 5.41 13.99
CA THR A 47 26.51 4.18 13.22
C THR A 47 25.07 3.72 13.39
N TYR A 48 24.47 3.23 12.31
CA TYR A 48 23.14 2.64 12.33
C TYR A 48 23.16 1.39 13.21
N VAL A 49 22.19 1.28 14.13
CA VAL A 49 22.13 0.17 15.08
C VAL A 49 20.91 -0.71 14.85
N SER A 50 19.75 -0.10 14.67
CA SER A 50 18.49 -0.84 14.59
C SER A 50 17.38 0.02 13.99
N ASN A 51 16.28 -0.62 13.66
CA ASN A 51 14.98 0.03 13.50
C ASN A 51 14.21 -0.04 14.82
N ILE A 52 13.38 0.98 15.07
CA ILE A 52 12.29 0.95 16.05
C ILE A 52 10.99 0.95 15.25
N TYR A 53 10.05 0.11 15.69
CA TYR A 53 8.77 -0.07 15.03
C TYR A 53 7.61 0.32 15.93
N ASP A 54 6.62 0.98 15.35
CA ASP A 54 5.27 1.09 15.89
C ASP A 54 4.26 0.68 14.82
N TYR A 55 3.15 0.05 15.22
CA TYR A 55 2.12 -0.35 14.27
C TYR A 55 0.72 -0.31 14.86
N HIS A 56 -0.25 -0.14 13.96
CA HIS A 56 -1.67 -0.33 14.20
C HIS A 56 -2.24 -1.14 13.05
N LEU A 57 -2.65 -2.37 13.29
CA LEU A 57 -3.16 -3.29 12.27
C LEU A 57 -4.64 -3.55 12.52
N PHE A 58 -5.44 -3.48 11.45
CA PHE A 58 -6.89 -3.60 11.52
C PHE A 58 -7.41 -4.69 10.58
N ILE A 59 -8.37 -5.48 11.05
CA ILE A 59 -9.21 -6.32 10.20
C ILE A 59 -10.67 -6.03 10.56
N LYS A 60 -11.46 -5.56 9.59
CA LYS A 60 -12.88 -5.25 9.78
C LYS A 60 -13.75 -6.25 9.02
N TYR A 61 -14.70 -6.84 9.74
CA TYR A 61 -15.71 -7.76 9.22
C TYR A 61 -17.11 -7.32 9.69
N GLY A 62 -17.88 -6.69 8.81
CA GLY A 62 -19.15 -6.07 9.19
C GLY A 62 -18.96 -5.02 10.28
N ASN A 63 -19.61 -5.21 11.44
CA ASN A 63 -19.46 -4.38 12.64
C ASN A 63 -18.32 -4.84 13.57
N LYS A 64 -17.65 -5.97 13.29
CA LYS A 64 -16.56 -6.48 14.11
C LYS A 64 -15.23 -5.94 13.60
N VAL A 65 -14.37 -5.49 14.52
CA VAL A 65 -13.02 -5.04 14.19
C VAL A 65 -12.02 -5.71 15.11
N TYR A 66 -11.00 -6.32 14.51
CA TYR A 66 -9.76 -6.68 15.17
C TYR A 66 -8.78 -5.51 15.07
N LEU A 67 -8.14 -5.17 16.19
CA LEU A 67 -7.08 -4.18 16.30
C LEU A 67 -5.89 -4.81 17.01
N ASP A 68 -4.71 -4.75 16.39
CA ASP A 68 -3.42 -5.15 16.97
C ASP A 68 -2.47 -3.96 16.99
N VAL A 69 -1.92 -3.65 18.16
CA VAL A 69 -1.07 -2.48 18.38
C VAL A 69 0.22 -2.90 19.09
N LYS A 70 1.36 -2.50 18.51
CA LYS A 70 2.68 -2.79 19.09
C LYS A 70 2.76 -2.30 20.53
N GLY A 71 3.16 -3.19 21.43
CA GLY A 71 3.30 -2.91 22.86
C GLY A 71 1.99 -2.80 23.65
N CYS A 72 0.82 -2.95 23.01
CA CYS A 72 -0.48 -2.96 23.69
C CYS A 72 -1.18 -4.32 23.61
N GLY A 73 -0.94 -5.07 22.53
CA GLY A 73 -1.56 -6.36 22.24
C GLY A 73 -2.70 -6.24 21.22
N ASP A 74 -3.57 -7.25 21.21
CA ASP A 74 -4.70 -7.33 20.30
C ASP A 74 -6.06 -7.31 21.00
N ILE A 75 -7.08 -6.84 20.30
CA ILE A 75 -8.46 -6.75 20.81
C ILE A 75 -9.48 -6.87 19.67
N VAL A 76 -10.64 -7.46 19.97
CA VAL A 76 -11.79 -7.49 19.06
C VAL A 76 -12.92 -6.66 19.66
N MET A 77 -13.38 -5.67 18.92
CA MET A 77 -14.42 -4.73 19.37
C MET A 77 -15.43 -4.43 18.26
N THR A 78 -16.46 -3.66 18.59
CA THR A 78 -17.38 -3.13 17.58
C THR A 78 -16.76 -1.95 16.83
N PHE A 79 -17.20 -1.72 15.60
CA PHE A 79 -16.73 -0.57 14.82
C PHE A 79 -17.07 0.76 15.51
N ALA A 80 -18.25 0.85 16.14
CA ALA A 80 -18.63 2.02 16.92
C ALA A 80 -17.66 2.30 18.09
N GLN A 81 -17.20 1.27 18.79
CA GLN A 81 -16.21 1.42 19.87
C GLN A 81 -14.86 1.94 19.35
N LEU A 82 -14.41 1.43 18.19
CA LEU A 82 -13.21 1.95 17.53
C LEU A 82 -13.35 3.43 17.18
N GLN A 83 -14.48 3.81 16.58
CA GLN A 83 -14.76 5.17 16.12
C GLN A 83 -14.90 6.18 17.26
N ASN A 84 -15.35 5.74 18.43
CA ASN A 84 -15.48 6.59 19.61
C ASN A 84 -14.12 6.98 20.22
N ASN A 85 -13.07 6.18 20.01
CA ASN A 85 -11.72 6.51 20.45
C ASN A 85 -10.98 7.30 19.37
N LYS A 86 -10.72 8.59 19.63
CA LYS A 86 -10.06 9.48 18.66
C LYS A 86 -8.70 8.99 18.15
N TYR A 87 -7.94 8.25 18.98
CA TYR A 87 -6.61 7.78 18.61
C TYR A 87 -6.69 6.59 17.66
N TRP A 88 -7.53 5.62 17.99
CA TRP A 88 -7.75 4.43 17.14
C TRP A 88 -8.44 4.82 15.83
N ARG A 89 -9.40 5.74 15.88
CA ARG A 89 -10.03 6.31 14.69
C ARG A 89 -8.99 6.94 13.75
N HIS A 90 -8.11 7.79 14.28
CA HIS A 90 -7.08 8.43 13.48
C HIS A 90 -6.18 7.42 12.76
N TYR A 91 -5.67 6.42 13.47
CA TYR A 91 -4.84 5.38 12.84
C TYR A 91 -5.62 4.50 11.87
N TYR A 92 -6.89 4.22 12.15
CA TYR A 92 -7.74 3.49 11.22
C TYR A 92 -7.95 4.28 9.92
N GLU A 93 -8.28 5.57 9.99
CA GLU A 93 -8.44 6.44 8.80
C GLU A 93 -7.15 6.49 7.97
N MET A 94 -5.99 6.70 8.60
CA MET A 94 -4.70 6.69 7.90
C MET A 94 -4.39 5.31 7.29
N SER A 95 -4.70 4.23 7.99
CA SER A 95 -4.47 2.88 7.48
C SER A 95 -5.20 2.62 6.17
N LEU A 96 -6.41 3.20 6.02
CA LEU A 96 -7.18 3.08 4.79
C LEU A 96 -6.54 3.83 3.63
N MET A 97 -5.86 4.95 3.88
CA MET A 97 -5.15 5.71 2.85
C MET A 97 -3.89 4.97 2.37
N LEU A 98 -3.16 4.33 3.29
CA LEU A 98 -1.90 3.64 3.00
C LEU A 98 -2.08 2.25 2.36
N THR A 99 -3.19 1.57 2.66
CA THR A 99 -3.43 0.22 2.17
C THR A 99 -4.03 0.26 0.77
N ASN A 100 -3.29 -0.25 -0.22
CA ASN A 100 -3.67 -0.23 -1.63
C ASN A 100 -4.98 -1.01 -1.88
N ASN A 101 -4.92 -2.35 -1.78
CA ASN A 101 -6.11 -3.19 -1.91
C ASN A 101 -6.52 -3.78 -0.55
N LYS A 102 -7.55 -3.18 0.06
CA LYS A 102 -8.06 -3.54 1.39
C LYS A 102 -8.80 -4.88 1.43
N GLN A 103 -9.06 -5.50 0.29
CA GLN A 103 -9.70 -6.81 0.21
C GLN A 103 -8.69 -7.93 -0.01
N PHE A 104 -7.42 -7.58 -0.19
CA PHE A 104 -6.37 -8.47 -0.64
C PHE A 104 -5.32 -8.68 0.44
N ILE A 105 -4.96 -9.94 0.66
CA ILE A 105 -3.88 -10.33 1.57
C ILE A 105 -3.06 -11.47 0.96
N MET A 106 -1.85 -11.61 1.47
CA MET A 106 -0.95 -12.70 1.17
C MET A 106 -0.80 -13.61 2.39
N GLU A 107 -0.73 -14.91 2.13
CA GLU A 107 -0.39 -15.97 3.09
C GLU A 107 0.92 -16.62 2.69
N ASP A 108 1.90 -16.65 3.59
CA ASP A 108 3.16 -17.36 3.38
C ASP A 108 3.00 -18.88 3.61
N LEU A 109 3.17 -19.69 2.56
CA LEU A 109 3.05 -21.15 2.64
C LEU A 109 4.24 -21.80 3.31
N GLN A 110 5.42 -21.27 3.02
CA GLN A 110 6.64 -21.60 3.73
C GLN A 110 7.01 -20.34 4.47
N PHE A 111 6.96 -20.40 5.80
CA PHE A 111 7.48 -19.32 6.61
C PHE A 111 8.99 -19.23 6.37
N ASN A 112 9.36 -18.39 5.42
CA ASN A 112 10.72 -17.96 5.25
C ASN A 112 10.96 -16.97 6.40
N SER A 113 11.85 -17.32 7.33
CA SER A 113 12.21 -16.49 8.49
C SER A 113 12.77 -15.10 8.12
N ASN A 114 12.91 -14.83 6.82
CA ASN A 114 13.19 -13.53 6.24
C ASN A 114 11.97 -12.61 6.36
N TYR A 115 11.50 -12.33 7.58
CA TYR A 115 10.92 -11.01 7.79
C TYR A 115 11.93 -9.99 7.27
N HIS A 116 11.46 -8.95 6.57
CA HIS A 116 12.35 -7.83 6.23
C HIS A 116 13.05 -7.27 7.48
N ASP A 117 12.46 -7.46 8.67
CA ASP A 117 13.10 -7.25 9.95
C ASP A 117 12.46 -8.14 11.06
N PRO A 118 13.22 -9.03 11.74
CA PRO A 118 12.70 -9.91 12.80
C PRO A 118 12.28 -9.15 14.07
N TYR A 119 12.61 -7.87 14.20
CA TYR A 119 12.30 -7.07 15.39
C TYR A 119 10.88 -6.47 15.37
N ILE A 120 10.15 -6.58 14.26
CA ILE A 120 8.78 -6.05 14.16
C ILE A 120 7.83 -6.88 15.04
N TYR A 121 7.86 -8.20 14.91
CA TYR A 121 6.93 -9.13 15.56
C TYR A 121 7.65 -10.11 16.48
N GLU A 122 7.09 -10.31 17.68
CA GLU A 122 7.62 -11.28 18.66
C GLU A 122 7.30 -12.73 18.28
N ASP A 123 6.16 -12.92 17.60
CA ASP A 123 5.65 -14.22 17.18
C ASP A 123 5.75 -14.38 15.65
N LYS A 124 5.75 -15.63 15.20
CA LYS A 124 5.59 -15.99 13.79
C LYS A 124 4.19 -15.62 13.27
N ARG A 125 4.12 -14.92 12.14
CA ARG A 125 2.92 -14.45 11.45
C ARG A 125 3.07 -14.70 9.96
N VAL A 126 2.00 -15.11 9.29
CA VAL A 126 2.03 -15.52 7.87
C VAL A 126 1.04 -14.75 6.99
N TRP A 127 0.18 -13.92 7.59
CA TRP A 127 -0.86 -13.19 6.88
C TRP A 127 -0.48 -11.72 6.76
N SER A 128 -0.18 -11.22 5.56
CA SER A 128 0.27 -9.84 5.35
C SER A 128 -0.56 -9.07 4.34
N ILE A 129 -0.55 -7.75 4.51
CA ILE A 129 -1.20 -6.78 3.59
C ILE A 129 -0.16 -6.00 2.82
N ASN A 130 -0.56 -5.58 1.62
CA ASN A 130 0.24 -4.68 0.81
C ASN A 130 -0.03 -3.21 1.18
N THR A 131 0.81 -2.63 2.02
CA THR A 131 0.62 -1.27 2.56
C THR A 131 1.88 -0.44 2.47
N ALA A 132 1.70 0.85 2.14
CA ALA A 132 2.76 1.84 2.33
C ALA A 132 3.00 2.05 3.83
N TYR A 133 4.18 2.54 4.18
CA TYR A 133 4.58 2.75 5.57
C TYR A 133 5.36 4.03 5.75
N ILE A 134 5.37 4.57 6.98
CA ILE A 134 6.12 5.77 7.32
C ILE A 134 7.52 5.34 7.72
N GLU A 135 8.54 5.85 7.02
CA GLU A 135 9.94 5.68 7.40
C GLU A 135 10.51 7.00 7.89
N GLY A 136 11.13 6.98 9.07
CA GLY A 136 11.89 8.11 9.61
C GLY A 136 13.36 7.76 9.82
N ASP A 137 14.20 8.79 9.69
CA ASP A 137 15.63 8.72 9.94
C ASP A 137 16.04 9.81 10.93
N GLU A 138 16.58 9.41 12.07
CA GLU A 138 17.04 10.33 13.12
C GLU A 138 18.20 11.22 12.66
N GLN A 139 19.17 10.65 11.96
CA GLN A 139 20.38 11.36 11.55
C GLN A 139 20.08 12.37 10.44
N ALA A 140 19.28 11.97 9.45
CA ALA A 140 18.87 12.85 8.36
C ALA A 140 17.73 13.81 8.76
N ASN A 141 17.09 13.58 9.91
CA ASN A 141 15.88 14.29 10.35
C ASN A 141 14.80 14.31 9.26
N THR A 142 14.60 13.17 8.61
CA THR A 142 13.62 13.02 7.53
C THR A 142 12.52 12.05 7.94
N ARG A 143 11.34 12.23 7.35
CA ARG A 143 10.23 11.27 7.40
C ARG A 143 9.53 11.28 6.06
N ASN A 144 9.35 10.09 5.48
CA ASN A 144 8.69 9.92 4.20
C ASN A 144 7.74 8.72 4.26
N VAL A 145 6.80 8.67 3.34
CA VAL A 145 6.04 7.43 3.08
C VAL A 145 6.81 6.63 2.05
N VAL A 146 7.08 5.37 2.36
CA VAL A 146 7.70 4.40 1.46
C VAL A 146 6.60 3.55 0.83
N ASP A 147 6.77 3.25 -0.45
CA ASP A 147 5.84 2.50 -1.27
C ASP A 147 5.45 1.14 -0.67
N ASN A 148 4.35 0.63 -1.20
CA ASN A 148 3.62 -0.52 -0.72
C ASN A 148 4.45 -1.81 -0.69
N GLU A 149 4.56 -2.41 0.50
CA GLU A 149 5.20 -3.70 0.74
C GLU A 149 4.30 -4.63 1.58
N PHE A 150 4.56 -5.94 1.49
CA PHE A 150 3.98 -6.93 2.41
C PHE A 150 4.75 -6.96 3.74
N ASN A 151 4.64 -5.87 4.50
CA ASN A 151 5.39 -5.64 5.76
C ASN A 151 4.52 -5.65 7.02
N CYS A 152 3.20 -5.62 6.86
CA CYS A 152 2.24 -5.62 7.96
C CYS A 152 1.59 -7.00 8.10
N TYR A 153 2.00 -7.76 9.11
CA TYR A 153 1.55 -9.12 9.35
C TYR A 153 0.57 -9.21 10.52
N TYR A 154 -0.59 -9.83 10.29
CA TYR A 154 -1.58 -10.09 11.32
C TYR A 154 -1.21 -11.28 12.18
N ARG A 155 -1.53 -11.17 13.47
CA ARG A 155 -1.35 -12.26 14.44
C ARG A 155 -2.37 -13.39 14.27
N ILE A 156 -3.52 -13.09 13.66
CA ILE A 156 -4.64 -14.02 13.52
C ILE A 156 -4.85 -14.38 12.06
N SER A 157 -5.39 -15.58 11.82
CA SER A 157 -5.99 -15.87 10.52
C SER A 157 -7.25 -15.00 10.36
N PRO A 158 -7.45 -14.35 9.21
CA PRO A 158 -8.67 -13.60 8.93
C PRO A 158 -9.93 -14.44 9.09
N TYR A 159 -9.86 -15.72 8.71
CA TYR A 159 -10.98 -16.67 8.81
C TYR A 159 -11.46 -16.87 10.27
N ASP A 160 -10.60 -16.63 11.25
CA ASP A 160 -10.94 -16.80 12.68
C ASP A 160 -11.75 -15.62 13.24
N LEU A 161 -11.70 -14.45 12.59
CA LEU A 161 -12.30 -13.23 13.11
C LEU A 161 -13.82 -13.34 13.24
N GLU A 162 -14.47 -14.04 12.31
CA GLU A 162 -15.93 -14.26 12.32
C GLU A 162 -16.40 -14.92 13.62
N ASN A 163 -15.62 -15.88 14.15
CA ASN A 163 -15.95 -16.64 15.35
C ASN A 163 -15.32 -16.09 16.63
N LYS A 164 -14.37 -15.13 16.54
CA LYS A 164 -13.82 -14.48 17.74
C LYS A 164 -14.89 -13.70 18.49
N ARG A 165 -14.96 -13.88 19.81
CA ARG A 165 -15.84 -13.10 20.70
C ARG A 165 -15.43 -11.64 20.72
N TYR A 166 -16.40 -10.76 20.97
CA TYR A 166 -16.11 -9.39 21.35
C TYR A 166 -15.42 -9.34 22.72
N ALA A 167 -14.55 -8.35 22.88
CA ALA A 167 -13.99 -8.00 24.17
C ALA A 167 -15.09 -7.48 25.09
N THR A 168 -15.00 -7.86 26.36
CA THR A 168 -15.80 -7.29 27.44
C THR A 168 -15.37 -5.84 27.71
N GLN A 169 -16.23 -5.05 28.35
CA GLN A 169 -15.87 -3.66 28.70
C GLN A 169 -14.58 -3.59 29.54
N LYS A 170 -14.40 -4.52 30.49
CA LYS A 170 -13.18 -4.60 31.31
C LYS A 170 -11.91 -4.81 30.47
N GLU A 171 -11.99 -5.62 29.42
CA GLU A 171 -10.88 -5.86 28.49
C GLU A 171 -10.60 -4.61 27.63
N ILE A 172 -11.65 -3.93 27.16
CA ILE A 172 -11.52 -2.66 26.44
C ILE A 172 -10.89 -1.58 27.31
N ASP A 173 -11.29 -1.47 28.59
CA ASP A 173 -10.73 -0.50 29.53
C ASP A 173 -9.26 -0.81 29.85
N ALA A 174 -8.91 -2.09 29.99
CA ALA A 174 -7.51 -2.51 30.17
C ALA A 174 -6.66 -2.17 28.94
N PHE A 175 -7.14 -2.51 27.74
CA PHE A 175 -6.48 -2.18 26.48
C PHE A 175 -6.31 -0.66 26.32
N THR A 176 -7.35 0.12 26.65
CA THR A 176 -7.31 1.58 26.61
C THR A 176 -6.26 2.14 27.57
N ARG A 177 -6.15 1.65 28.80
CA ARG A 177 -5.12 2.09 29.75
C ARG A 177 -3.71 1.79 29.25
N ASN A 178 -3.49 0.60 28.70
CA ASN A 178 -2.20 0.25 28.08
C ASN A 178 -1.89 1.21 26.92
N TYR A 179 -2.87 1.47 26.06
CA TYR A 179 -2.73 2.39 24.95
C TYR A 179 -2.39 3.82 25.40
N MET A 180 -3.09 4.35 26.42
CA MET A 180 -2.84 5.69 26.97
C MET A 180 -1.45 5.82 27.64
N SER A 181 -0.81 4.70 27.98
CA SER A 181 0.55 4.68 28.54
C SER A 181 1.65 4.88 27.47
N LYS A 182 1.30 4.77 26.17
CA LYS A 182 2.24 5.00 25.06
C LYS A 182 2.88 6.38 25.18
N TYR A 183 4.18 6.44 24.86
CA TYR A 183 5.01 7.63 25.03
C TYR A 183 4.35 8.88 24.45
N GLU A 184 3.90 8.80 23.19
CA GLU A 184 3.33 9.93 22.45
C GLU A 184 2.06 10.52 23.07
N ILE A 185 1.29 9.70 23.78
CA ILE A 185 0.07 10.12 24.46
C ILE A 185 0.42 10.71 25.82
N ARG A 186 1.27 10.01 26.59
CA ARG A 186 1.73 10.45 27.91
C ARG A 186 2.46 11.79 27.85
N THR A 187 3.25 12.03 26.80
CA THR A 187 3.98 13.30 26.58
C THR A 187 3.18 14.34 25.80
N LYS A 188 1.90 14.06 25.48
CA LYS A 188 0.98 14.97 24.78
C LYS A 188 1.46 15.42 23.39
N ILE A 189 2.33 14.66 22.75
CA ILE A 189 2.84 14.97 21.40
C ILE A 189 2.00 14.36 20.28
N PHE A 190 1.07 13.45 20.61
CA PHE A 190 0.20 12.77 19.63
C PHE A 190 -0.47 13.73 18.65
N ASN A 191 -1.04 14.85 19.13
CA ASN A 191 -1.74 15.80 18.24
C ASN A 191 -0.80 16.42 17.18
N LYS A 192 0.46 16.71 17.55
CA LYS A 192 1.45 17.22 16.60
C LYS A 192 1.91 16.13 15.64
N LYS A 193 2.15 14.93 16.16
CA LYS A 193 2.56 13.75 15.37
C LYS A 193 1.49 13.37 14.34
N SER A 194 0.23 13.29 14.76
CA SER A 194 -0.91 12.91 13.92
C SER A 194 -1.14 13.89 12.75
N ILE A 195 -1.03 15.20 12.98
CA ILE A 195 -1.12 16.19 11.89
C ILE A 195 0.02 15.99 10.89
N HIS A 196 1.25 15.83 11.39
CA HIS A 196 2.40 15.63 10.52
C HIS A 196 2.27 14.34 9.70
N TYR A 197 1.84 13.24 10.33
CA TYR A 197 1.64 11.96 9.66
C TYR A 197 0.54 12.05 8.62
N TYR A 198 -0.58 12.68 8.95
CA TYR A 198 -1.68 12.86 8.02
C TYR A 198 -1.23 13.65 6.78
N ASN A 199 -0.46 14.72 6.94
CA ASN A 199 0.06 15.48 5.80
C ASN A 199 1.00 14.65 4.93
N LEU A 200 1.93 13.88 5.53
CA LEU A 200 2.83 13.00 4.78
C LEU A 200 2.05 11.94 3.98
N VAL A 201 1.07 11.30 4.61
CA VAL A 201 0.22 10.31 3.95
C VAL A 201 -0.64 10.95 2.85
N PHE A 202 -1.16 12.14 3.10
CA PHE A 202 -1.95 12.87 2.11
C PHE A 202 -1.12 13.27 0.89
N GLU A 203 0.08 13.82 1.09
CA GLU A 203 1.01 14.16 0.00
C GLU A 203 1.41 12.93 -0.82
N TYR A 204 1.66 11.80 -0.14
CA TYR A 204 1.90 10.52 -0.81
C TYR A 204 0.71 10.06 -1.65
N CYS A 205 -0.50 10.04 -1.09
CA CYS A 205 -1.68 9.66 -1.84
C CYS A 205 -1.93 10.59 -3.02
N PHE A 206 -1.67 11.89 -2.86
CA PHE A 206 -1.80 12.88 -3.92
C PHE A 206 -0.81 12.61 -5.07
N SER A 207 0.46 12.33 -4.77
CA SER A 207 1.45 12.02 -5.81
C SER A 207 1.14 10.72 -6.55
N GLN A 208 0.58 9.70 -5.88
CA GLN A 208 0.11 8.49 -6.55
C GLN A 208 -1.05 8.79 -7.52
N MET A 209 -2.02 9.62 -7.10
CA MET A 209 -3.13 10.03 -7.98
C MET A 209 -2.65 10.85 -9.19
N GLU A 210 -1.67 11.74 -9.01
CA GLU A 210 -1.08 12.49 -10.13
C GLU A 210 -0.40 11.55 -11.13
N LYS A 211 0.35 10.56 -10.64
CA LYS A 211 1.00 9.55 -11.49
C LYS A 211 -0.04 8.72 -12.28
N GLU A 212 -1.08 8.22 -11.62
CA GLU A 212 -2.17 7.50 -12.29
C GLU A 212 -2.88 8.37 -13.33
N LEU A 213 -3.05 9.67 -13.05
CA LEU A 213 -3.66 10.61 -13.99
C LEU A 213 -2.79 10.84 -15.22
N ASP A 214 -1.47 10.95 -15.05
CA ASP A 214 -0.52 11.11 -16.16
C ASP A 214 -0.46 9.84 -17.02
N GLU A 215 -0.48 8.65 -16.40
CA GLU A 215 -0.57 7.37 -17.10
C GLU A 215 -1.87 7.27 -17.92
N LEU A 216 -3.03 7.61 -17.32
CA LEU A 216 -4.31 7.66 -18.03
C LEU A 216 -4.29 8.67 -19.18
N ARG A 217 -3.68 9.84 -18.98
CA ARG A 217 -3.57 10.86 -20.01
C ARG A 217 -2.75 10.37 -21.20
N ALA A 218 -1.64 9.65 -20.96
CA ALA A 218 -0.85 9.04 -22.03
C ALA A 218 -1.68 8.01 -22.82
N ILE A 219 -2.40 7.13 -22.12
CA ILE A 219 -3.30 6.13 -22.74
C ILE A 219 -4.37 6.81 -23.62
N PHE A 220 -4.99 7.89 -23.12
CA PHE A 220 -6.03 8.60 -23.89
C PHE A 220 -5.47 9.33 -25.11
N GLU A 221 -4.28 9.92 -25.02
CA GLU A 221 -3.66 10.58 -26.17
C GLU A 221 -3.23 9.56 -27.23
N ASP A 222 -2.67 8.42 -26.84
CA ASP A 222 -2.36 7.31 -27.75
C ASP A 222 -3.63 6.82 -28.45
N LYS A 223 -4.70 6.54 -27.69
CA LYS A 223 -5.99 6.09 -28.24
C LYS A 223 -6.57 7.08 -29.25
N LYS A 224 -6.49 8.38 -28.95
CA LYS A 224 -6.91 9.46 -29.85
C LYS A 224 -6.03 9.52 -31.11
N ASN A 225 -4.72 9.37 -30.99
CA ASN A 225 -3.80 9.33 -32.13
C ASN A 225 -4.12 8.14 -33.04
N ILE A 226 -4.39 6.96 -32.48
CA ILE A 226 -4.81 5.78 -33.24
C ILE A 226 -6.16 5.99 -33.95
N LEU A 227 -7.13 6.59 -33.27
CA LEU A 227 -8.44 6.89 -33.87
C LEU A 227 -8.34 7.86 -35.04
N ASN A 228 -7.44 8.84 -34.93
CA ASN A 228 -7.13 9.77 -36.02
C ASN A 228 -6.49 9.04 -37.21
N LEU A 229 -5.54 8.13 -36.97
CA LEU A 229 -4.94 7.30 -38.01
C LEU A 229 -5.96 6.40 -38.72
N ALA A 230 -6.87 5.79 -37.96
CA ALA A 230 -7.98 5.00 -38.51
C ALA A 230 -8.98 5.82 -39.33
N THR A 231 -9.04 7.14 -39.12
CA THR A 231 -9.83 8.05 -39.95
C THR A 231 -9.06 8.50 -41.20
N LEU A 232 -7.74 8.57 -41.13
CA LEU A 232 -6.88 8.91 -42.26
C LEU A 232 -6.71 7.74 -43.24
N SER A 233 -6.86 6.50 -42.81
CA SER A 233 -6.70 5.31 -43.66
C SER A 233 -7.63 5.28 -44.88
N ASP A 234 -8.77 5.97 -44.82
CA ASP A 234 -9.72 6.05 -45.94
C ASP A 234 -9.37 7.14 -46.96
N LYS A 235 -8.30 7.92 -46.75
CA LYS A 235 -7.93 9.03 -47.63
C LYS A 235 -7.00 8.59 -48.76
N ASP A 236 -7.20 9.15 -49.95
CA ASP A 236 -6.34 8.92 -51.10
C ASP A 236 -4.86 9.25 -50.79
N GLY A 237 -3.97 8.32 -51.12
CA GLY A 237 -2.53 8.44 -50.88
C GLY A 237 -2.06 7.99 -49.49
N MET A 238 -2.96 7.61 -48.59
CA MET A 238 -2.61 6.97 -47.33
C MET A 238 -2.50 5.46 -47.53
N ASN A 239 -1.28 4.92 -47.38
CA ASN A 239 -1.03 3.49 -47.35
C ASN A 239 -0.42 3.07 -46.00
N GLY A 240 -0.25 1.77 -45.81
CA GLY A 240 0.13 1.15 -44.54
C GLY A 240 1.51 1.61 -44.09
N ASP A 241 2.44 1.78 -45.03
CA ASP A 241 3.79 2.27 -44.74
C ASP A 241 3.77 3.71 -44.23
N VAL A 242 2.97 4.58 -44.84
CA VAL A 242 2.79 5.98 -44.40
C VAL A 242 2.11 6.03 -43.03
N LEU A 243 1.03 5.26 -42.83
CA LEU A 243 0.32 5.20 -41.55
C LEU A 243 1.22 4.66 -40.43
N MET A 244 2.00 3.62 -40.71
CA MET A 244 2.96 3.02 -39.77
C MET A 244 4.09 4.00 -39.42
N SER A 245 4.57 4.76 -40.41
CA SER A 245 5.57 5.80 -40.18
C SER A 245 5.05 6.88 -39.25
N ILE A 246 3.81 7.37 -39.46
CA ILE A 246 3.19 8.37 -38.60
C ILE A 246 2.93 7.80 -37.19
N TYR A 247 2.43 6.57 -37.09
CA TYR A 247 2.17 5.87 -35.84
C TYR A 247 3.38 5.83 -34.91
N ARG A 248 4.55 5.44 -35.42
CA ARG A 248 5.80 5.37 -34.65
C ARG A 248 6.27 6.70 -34.06
N HIS A 249 5.77 7.83 -34.59
CA HIS A 249 6.09 9.17 -34.08
C HIS A 249 5.03 9.70 -33.11
N LEU A 250 3.82 9.16 -33.11
CA LEU A 250 2.69 9.69 -32.34
C LEU A 250 2.34 8.87 -31.10
N VAL A 251 2.71 7.59 -31.09
CA VAL A 251 2.28 6.66 -30.03
C VAL A 251 3.45 6.32 -29.12
N SER A 252 3.18 6.32 -27.82
CA SER A 252 4.17 5.95 -26.81
C SER A 252 4.64 4.50 -26.95
N PRO A 253 5.78 4.11 -26.35
CA PRO A 253 6.21 2.71 -26.32
C PRO A 253 5.15 1.75 -25.72
N GLU A 254 4.45 2.14 -24.65
CA GLU A 254 3.38 1.31 -24.07
C GLU A 254 2.14 1.24 -24.98
N GLY A 255 1.80 2.35 -25.62
CA GLY A 255 0.79 2.36 -26.67
C GLY A 255 1.18 1.48 -27.86
N ASN A 256 2.48 1.31 -28.12
CA ASN A 256 2.94 0.44 -29.19
C ASN A 256 2.51 -1.01 -28.93
N ASP A 257 2.78 -1.52 -27.72
CA ASP A 257 2.41 -2.89 -27.33
C ASP A 257 0.89 -3.14 -27.43
N ASN A 258 0.06 -2.12 -27.17
CA ASN A 258 -1.39 -2.23 -27.19
C ASN A 258 -2.01 -2.12 -28.59
N TYR A 259 -1.44 -1.27 -29.46
CA TYR A 259 -2.08 -0.89 -30.73
C TYR A 259 -1.34 -1.38 -31.98
N GLU A 260 -0.13 -1.93 -31.89
CA GLU A 260 0.69 -2.33 -33.05
C GLU A 260 -0.03 -3.34 -33.96
N TYR A 261 -0.69 -4.33 -33.37
CA TYR A 261 -1.48 -5.30 -34.12
C TYR A 261 -2.67 -4.66 -34.84
N ILE A 262 -3.28 -3.61 -34.26
CA ILE A 262 -4.41 -2.89 -34.87
C ILE A 262 -3.92 -2.07 -36.07
N ILE A 263 -2.80 -1.35 -35.91
CA ILE A 263 -2.18 -0.53 -36.97
C ILE A 263 -1.64 -1.38 -38.12
N SER A 264 -0.99 -2.50 -37.82
CA SER A 264 -0.44 -3.40 -38.84
C SER A 264 -1.52 -4.03 -39.74
N ASN A 265 -2.78 -4.00 -39.32
CA ASN A 265 -3.92 -4.57 -40.06
C ASN A 265 -4.93 -3.52 -40.52
N LEU A 266 -4.60 -2.23 -40.41
CA LEU A 266 -5.58 -1.16 -40.57
C LEU A 266 -6.07 -1.00 -42.02
N GLU A 267 -5.19 -1.16 -43.02
CA GLU A 267 -5.56 -1.16 -44.45
C GLU A 267 -6.49 -2.33 -44.83
N ASN A 268 -6.33 -3.47 -44.17
CA ASN A 268 -7.06 -4.70 -44.48
C ASN A 268 -8.41 -4.78 -43.74
N ARG A 269 -8.82 -3.72 -43.03
CA ARG A 269 -10.02 -3.71 -42.17
C ARG A 269 -10.94 -2.55 -42.51
N LYS A 270 -12.24 -2.83 -42.47
CA LYS A 270 -13.27 -1.77 -42.53
C LYS A 270 -13.10 -0.84 -41.33
N ARG A 271 -13.07 0.48 -41.56
CA ARG A 271 -12.91 1.52 -40.54
C ARG A 271 -13.73 1.31 -39.27
N LEU A 272 -15.02 1.00 -39.39
CA LEU A 272 -15.90 0.78 -38.23
C LEU A 272 -15.42 -0.37 -37.32
N LYS A 273 -14.85 -1.43 -37.90
CA LYS A 273 -14.29 -2.56 -37.15
C LYS A 273 -13.00 -2.17 -36.44
N SER A 274 -12.15 -1.37 -37.08
CA SER A 274 -10.94 -0.82 -36.47
C SER A 274 -11.28 0.11 -35.30
N VAL A 275 -12.25 1.02 -35.48
CA VAL A 275 -12.74 1.93 -34.42
C VAL A 275 -13.27 1.15 -33.22
N ALA A 276 -14.07 0.10 -33.43
CA ALA A 276 -14.59 -0.72 -32.33
C ALA A 276 -13.45 -1.37 -31.51
N MET A 277 -12.44 -1.93 -32.17
CA MET A 277 -11.29 -2.55 -31.48
C MET A 277 -10.44 -1.53 -30.72
N ILE A 278 -10.25 -0.33 -31.26
CA ILE A 278 -9.54 0.77 -30.58
C ILE A 278 -10.31 1.22 -29.33
N MET A 279 -11.65 1.19 -29.38
CA MET A 279 -12.49 1.54 -28.23
C MET A 279 -12.47 0.46 -27.14
N GLU A 280 -12.34 -0.81 -27.52
CA GLU A 280 -12.26 -1.97 -26.61
C GLU A 280 -10.88 -2.20 -25.98
N ALA A 281 -9.81 -1.80 -26.66
CA ALA A 281 -8.44 -1.76 -26.14
C ALA A 281 -8.23 -0.57 -25.19
#